data_AF-A0A166LT60-F1
#
_entry.id   AF-A0A166LT60-F1
#
_cell.length_a   1.000
_cell.length_b   1.000
_cell.length_c   1.000
_cell.angle_alpha   90.00
_cell.angle_beta   90.00
_cell.angle_gamma   90.00
#
_symmetry.space_group_name_H-M   'P 1'
#
loop_
_entity.id
_entity.type
_entity.pdbx_description
1 polymer ?
#
loop_
_entity_poly.entity_id
_entity_poly.type
_entity_poly.pdbx_seq_one_letter_code
_entity_poly.pdbx_strand_id
1 'polypeptide(L)' 'MRAATRDLRQKIQSGQVNKDSFTEKQLKAINNGDSVIPDFTWHHNAQSGPNNMQLLPKTIHSAVKHIGEASLSEGK' A
#
# COMPACT_ATOMS: atom_id res chain seq x y z
N MET A 1 0.38 5.85 11.40
CA MET A 1 0.58 5.76 9.93
C MET A 1 1.67 6.67 9.37
N ARG A 2 1.87 7.91 9.88
CA ARG A 2 2.96 8.80 9.39
C ARG A 2 4.37 8.17 9.43
N ALA A 3 4.66 7.35 10.44
CA ALA A 3 5.92 6.60 10.52
C ALA A 3 6.10 5.60 9.36
N ALA A 4 5.03 4.90 8.96
CA ALA A 4 5.04 3.96 7.83
C ALA A 4 5.23 4.69 6.49
N THR A 5 4.58 5.85 6.31
CA THR A 5 4.79 6.70 5.13
C THR A 5 6.24 7.20 5.05
N ARG A 6 6.85 7.57 6.18
CA ARG A 6 8.25 7.98 6.25
C ARG A 6 9.21 6.83 5.89
N ASP A 7 8.97 5.63 6.40
CA ASP A 7 9.76 4.43 6.06
C ASP A 7 9.66 4.11 4.56
N LEU A 8 8.45 4.14 3.99
CA LEU A 8 8.25 3.98 2.55
C LEU A 8 9.00 5.03 1.73
N ARG A 9 8.95 6.30 2.15
CA ARG A 9 9.71 7.36 1.48
C ARG A 9 11.20 7.05 1.49
N GLN A 10 11.77 6.59 2.60
CA GLN A 10 13.18 6.22 2.69
C GLN A 10 13.53 5.04 1.77
N LYS A 11 12.67 4.03 1.69
CA LYS A 11 12.83 2.88 0.79
C LYS A 11 12.77 3.26 -0.69
N ILE A 12 11.93 4.23 -1.05
CA ILE A 12 11.89 4.78 -2.42
C ILE A 12 13.18 5.55 -2.70
N GLN A 13 13.64 6.38 -1.76
CA GLN A 13 14.87 7.16 -1.92
C GLN A 13 16.13 6.30 -2.00
N SER A 14 16.17 5.17 -1.29
CA SER A 14 17.28 4.21 -1.35
C SER A 14 17.20 3.27 -2.56
N GLY A 15 16.15 3.37 -3.38
CA GLY A 15 15.94 2.49 -4.54
C GLY A 15 15.44 1.09 -4.19
N GLN A 16 15.16 0.79 -2.92
CA GLN A 16 14.56 -0.49 -2.50
C GLN A 16 13.12 -0.65 -2.99
N VAL A 17 12.41 0.46 -3.23
CA VAL A 17 11.07 0.48 -3.81
C VAL A 17 11.11 1.34 -5.07
N ASN A 18 10.60 0.81 -6.19
CA ASN A 18 10.55 1.57 -7.43
C ASN A 18 9.48 2.68 -7.34
N LYS A 19 9.91 3.94 -7.49
CA LYS A 19 9.01 5.11 -7.53
C LYS A 19 8.00 5.05 -8.68
N ASP A 20 8.34 4.37 -9.78
CA ASP A 20 7.49 4.29 -10.98
C ASP A 20 6.26 3.39 -10.75
N SER A 21 6.21 2.68 -9.62
CA SER A 21 5.01 1.95 -9.16
C SER A 21 3.93 2.86 -8.57
N PHE A 22 4.18 4.17 -8.50
CA PHE A 22 3.27 5.16 -7.91
C PHE A 22 2.94 6.26 -8.92
N THR A 23 1.70 6.75 -8.85
CA THR A 23 1.30 7.97 -9.56
C THR A 23 1.92 9.21 -8.93
N GLU A 24 2.00 10.31 -9.66
CA GLU A 24 2.51 11.59 -9.15
C GLU A 24 1.78 12.07 -7.88
N LYS A 25 0.45 11.85 -7.82
CA LYS A 25 -0.37 12.20 -6.65
C LYS A 25 0.04 11.37 -5.42
N GLN A 26 0.34 10.10 -5.60
CA GLN A 26 0.78 9.21 -4.54
C GLN A 26 2.21 9.54 -4.10
N LEU A 27 3.11 9.79 -5.04
CA LEU A 27 4.47 10.24 -4.76
C LEU A 27 4.48 11.55 -3.96
N LYS A 28 3.61 12.51 -4.29
CA LYS A 28 3.45 13.75 -3.53
C LYS A 28 3.02 13.48 -2.09
N ALA A 29 2.01 12.63 -1.88
CA ALA A 29 1.53 12.26 -0.55
C ALA A 29 2.62 11.54 0.28
N ILE A 30 3.36 10.63 -0.35
CA ILE A 30 4.49 9.92 0.28
C ILE A 30 5.60 10.90 0.68
N ASN A 31 5.98 11.81 -0.22
CA ASN A 31 7.03 12.80 0.04
C ASN A 31 6.66 13.78 1.15
N ASN A 32 5.39 14.19 1.21
CA ASN A 32 4.86 15.04 2.27
C ASN A 32 4.75 14.32 3.63
N GLY A 33 4.85 12.99 3.65
CA GLY A 33 4.68 12.20 4.87
C GLY A 33 3.22 12.08 5.30
N ASP A 34 2.29 12.17 4.35
CA ASP A 34 0.86 12.13 4.61
C ASP A 34 0.48 10.80 5.27
N SER A 35 -0.44 10.85 6.24
CA SER A 35 -0.93 9.63 6.90
C SER A 35 -1.80 8.77 5.99
N VAL A 36 -2.25 9.31 4.86
CA VAL A 36 -3.09 8.66 3.86
C VAL A 36 -2.45 8.87 2.49
N ILE A 37 -2.31 7.80 1.72
CA ILE A 37 -1.86 7.84 0.34
C ILE A 37 -3.09 7.57 -0.55
N PRO A 38 -3.35 8.37 -1.60
CA PRO A 38 -4.46 8.12 -2.51
C PRO A 38 -4.43 6.70 -3.06
N ASP A 39 -5.59 6.05 -3.11
CA ASP A 39 -5.74 4.68 -3.61
C ASP A 39 -4.89 3.63 -2.88
N PHE A 40 -4.41 3.92 -1.67
CA PHE A 40 -3.71 2.96 -0.82
C PHE A 40 -4.19 3.02 0.63
N THR A 41 -4.12 1.88 1.32
CA THR A 41 -4.39 1.76 2.75
C THR A 41 -3.23 1.03 3.41
N TRP A 42 -2.83 1.49 4.59
CA TRP A 42 -1.87 0.78 5.42
C TRP A 42 -2.56 -0.33 6.19
N HIS A 43 -2.07 -1.55 6.05
CA HIS A 43 -2.49 -2.71 6.82
C HIS A 43 -1.43 -3.05 7.88
N HIS A 44 -1.86 -3.23 9.13
CA HIS A 44 -0.99 -3.64 10.22
C HIS A 44 -0.98 -5.16 10.30
N ASN A 45 0.17 -5.79 10.00
CA ASN A 45 0.30 -7.23 10.14
C ASN A 45 0.94 -7.54 11.50
N ALA A 46 0.09 -7.85 12.48
CA ALA A 46 0.50 -8.19 13.85
C ALA A 46 0.89 -9.67 14.02
N GLN A 47 0.66 -10.51 13.00
CA GLN A 47 0.84 -11.97 13.09
C GLN A 47 2.24 -12.44 12.69
N SER A 48 3.12 -11.55 12.25
CA SER A 48 4.49 -11.88 11.86
C SER A 48 5.46 -10.98 12.65
N GLY A 49 6.35 -11.56 13.45
CA GLY A 49 7.48 -10.81 13.99
C GLY A 49 8.52 -10.56 12.88
N PRO A 50 9.01 -9.32 12.67
CA PRO A 50 8.66 -8.07 13.37
C PRO A 50 7.38 -7.40 12.85
N ASN A 51 6.66 -6.71 13.74
CA ASN A 51 5.49 -5.88 13.42
C ASN A 51 5.78 -4.97 12.23
N ASN A 52 5.10 -5.19 11.11
CA ASN A 52 5.30 -4.41 9.89
C ASN A 52 4.00 -3.80 9.37
N MET A 53 4.16 -2.70 8.63
CA MET A 53 3.08 -2.01 7.96
C MET A 53 3.18 -2.33 6.47
N GLN A 54 2.09 -2.82 5.89
CA GLN A 54 2.00 -3.14 4.47
C GLN A 54 1.13 -2.12 3.77
N LEU A 55 1.59 -1.58 2.64
CA LEU A 55 0.80 -0.68 1.82
C LEU A 55 0.03 -1.49 0.78
N LEU A 56 -1.30 -1.48 0.84
CA LEU A 56 -2.15 -2.24 -0.07
C LEU A 56 -2.97 -1.28 -0.96
N PRO A 57 -3.02 -1.49 -2.29
CA PRO A 57 -3.82 -0.66 -3.18
C PRO A 57 -5.32 -0.85 -2.91
N LYS A 58 -6.03 0.26 -2.74
CA LYS A 58 -7.49 0.31 -2.61
C LYS A 58 -8.19 -0.15 -3.89
N THR A 59 -7.56 -0.04 -5.05
CA THR A 59 -8.09 -0.53 -6.31
C THR A 59 -8.14 -2.06 -6.38
N ILE A 60 -7.45 -2.82 -5.53
CA ILE A 60 -7.76 -4.27 -5.36
C ILE A 60 -9.10 -4.47 -4.62
N HIS A 61 -9.70 -3.42 -4.06
CA HIS A 61 -11.04 -3.45 -3.48
C HIS A 61 -12.16 -3.04 -4.45
N SER A 62 -11.84 -2.46 -5.63
CA SER A 62 -12.84 -2.05 -6.63
C SER A 62 -12.57 -2.50 -8.08
N ALA A 63 -11.33 -2.87 -8.44
CA ALA A 63 -10.96 -3.39 -9.77
C ALA A 63 -11.10 -4.91 -9.86
N VAL A 64 -11.11 -5.63 -8.72
CA VAL A 64 -11.45 -7.07 -8.69
C VAL A 64 -12.94 -7.31 -8.95
N LYS A 65 -13.78 -6.26 -8.91
CA LYS A 65 -15.16 -6.33 -9.39
C LYS A 65 -15.29 -6.50 -10.90
N HIS A 66 -14.23 -6.32 -11.69
CA HIS A 66 -14.33 -6.49 -13.14
C HIS A 66 -13.31 -7.41 -13.80
N ILE A 67 -12.25 -7.86 -13.11
CA ILE A 67 -11.44 -9.01 -13.55
C ILE A 67 -11.03 -9.82 -12.31
N GLY A 68 -11.94 -10.63 -11.77
CA GLY A 68 -11.63 -11.55 -10.66
C GLY A 68 -12.74 -11.89 -9.67
N GLU A 69 -13.97 -11.39 -9.81
CA GLU A 69 -15.13 -11.75 -8.96
C GLU A 69 -15.71 -13.14 -9.28
N ALA A 70 -14.89 -14.10 -9.73
CA ALA A 70 -15.33 -15.45 -10.07
C ALA A 70 -14.25 -16.51 -9.77
N SER A 71 -13.64 -16.48 -8.59
CA SER A 71 -13.01 -17.66 -7.95
C SER A 71 -12.48 -17.26 -6.58
N LEU A 72 -13.32 -17.42 -5.55
CA LEU A 72 -12.99 -17.88 -4.20
C LEU A 72 -14.29 -17.83 -3.40
N SER A 73 -15.28 -18.55 -3.94
CA SER A 73 -16.43 -19.04 -3.20
C SER A 73 -15.91 -19.99 -2.11
N GLU A 74 -16.28 -19.68 -0.88
CA GLU A 74 -16.54 -20.65 0.20
C GLU A 74 -15.41 -21.62 0.57
N GLY A 75 -14.47 -21.15 1.37
CA GLY A 75 -13.72 -22.02 2.29
C GLY A 75 -14.40 -22.04 3.65
N LYS A 76 -15.29 -23.01 3.85
CA LYS A 76 -15.94 -23.36 5.12
C LYS A 76 -14.98 -24.11 6.05
#